data_AF-A0A7J8M5K5-F1
#
_entry.id   AF-A0A7J8M5K5-F1
#
_cell.length_a   1.000
_cell.length_b   1.000
_cell.length_c   1.000
_cell.angle_alpha   90.00
_cell.angle_beta   90.00
_cell.angle_gamma   90.00
#
_symmetry.space_group_name_H-M   'P 1'
#
loop_
_entity.id
_entity.type
_entity.pdbx_description
1 polymer ?
#
loop_
_entity_poly.entity_id
_entity_poly.type
_entity_poly.pdbx_seq_one_letter_code
_entity_poly.pdbx_strand_id
1 'polypeptide(L)' 'MGWAVVLRNDIGGFVRCSTGFVRSNLDIFMVEVLTTRDALFRLKSLQVDDIV' A
#
# COMPACT_ATOMS: atom_id res chain seq x y z
N MET A 1 -7.49 8.55 11.31
CA MET A 1 -7.95 7.82 10.11
C MET A 1 -7.15 6.53 10.01
N GLY A 2 -7.81 5.37 9.90
CA GLY A 2 -7.13 4.10 9.65
C GLY A 2 -6.92 3.88 8.16
N TRP A 3 -5.86 3.18 7.78
CA TRP A 3 -5.58 2.80 6.40
C TRP A 3 -5.03 1.38 6.32
N ALA A 4 -5.20 0.77 5.15
CA ALA A 4 -4.66 -0.56 4.83
C ALA A 4 -4.17 -0.57 3.37
N VAL A 5 -3.00 -1.16 3.16
CA VAL A 5 -2.43 -1.45 1.84
C VAL A 5 -2.57 -2.94 1.58
N VAL A 6 -3.17 -3.26 0.44
CA VAL A 6 -3.42 -4.64 0.01
C VAL A 6 -2.93 -4.78 -1.42
N LEU A 7 -2.11 -5.79 -1.68
CA LEU A 7 -1.75 -6.16 -3.04
C LEU A 7 -2.74 -7.20 -3.55
N ARG A 8 -3.22 -6.99 -4.77
CA ARG A 8 -4.04 -7.96 -5.50
C ARG A 8 -3.16 -8.62 -6.55
N ASN A 9 -3.18 -9.95 -6.61
CA ASN A 9 -2.51 -10.69 -7.67
C ASN A 9 -3.48 -10.99 -8.84
N ASP A 10 -2.94 -11.54 -9.92
CA ASP A 10 -3.69 -11.78 -11.17
C ASP A 10 -4.82 -12.81 -11.01
N ILE A 11 -4.70 -13.72 -10.04
CA ILE A 11 -5.73 -14.70 -9.71
C ILE A 11 -6.82 -14.15 -8.76
N GLY A 12 -6.77 -12.85 -8.44
CA GLY A 12 -7.74 -12.18 -7.57
C GLY A 12 -7.54 -12.41 -6.07
N GLY A 13 -6.43 -13.03 -5.68
CA GLY A 13 -6.01 -13.16 -4.29
C GLY A 13 -5.48 -11.84 -3.73
N PHE A 14 -5.75 -11.61 -2.45
CA PHE A 14 -5.33 -10.41 -1.74
C PHE A 14 -4.28 -10.75 -0.69
N VAL A 15 -3.20 -9.98 -0.66
CA VAL A 15 -2.16 -10.06 0.36
C VAL A 15 -2.09 -8.73 1.07
N ARG A 16 -2.35 -8.73 2.38
CA ARG A 16 -2.18 -7.53 3.21
C ARG A 16 -0.69 -7.21 3.33
N CYS A 17 -0.31 -5.99 2.97
CA CYS A 17 1.08 -5.54 3.02
C CYS A 17 1.36 -4.70 4.26
N SER A 18 0.46 -3.77 4.58
CA SER A 18 0.69 -2.78 5.62
C SER A 18 -0.64 -2.21 6.10
N THR A 19 -0.69 -1.79 7.36
CA THR A 19 -1.85 -1.15 7.96
C THR A 19 -1.40 -0.18 9.03
N GLY A 20 -2.14 0.90 9.22
CA GLY A 20 -1.79 1.87 10.24
C GLY A 20 -2.92 2.82 10.57
N PHE A 21 -2.63 3.68 11.55
CA PHE A 21 -3.50 4.78 11.94
C PHE A 21 -2.71 6.07 11.85
N VAL A 22 -3.32 7.08 11.23
CA VAL A 22 -2.78 8.43 11.19
C VAL A 22 -3.64 9.33 12.07
N ARG A 23 -2.97 10.19 12.84
CA ARG A 23 -3.63 11.26 13.62
C ARG A 23 -4.38 12.19 12.67
N SER A 24 -5.49 12.75 13.12
CA SER A 24 -6.47 13.53 12.32
C SER A 24 -5.94 14.73 11.55
N ASN A 25 -4.69 15.14 11.79
CA ASN A 25 -4.12 16.38 11.27
C ASN A 25 -3.29 16.16 10.00
N LEU A 26 -3.09 14.90 9.58
CA LEU A 26 -2.43 14.60 8.32
C LEU A 26 -3.47 14.64 7.20
N ASP A 27 -3.15 15.36 6.13
CA ASP A 27 -3.95 15.42 4.92
C ASP A 27 -4.14 14.01 4.32
N ILE A 28 -5.35 13.70 3.87
CA ILE A 28 -5.71 12.42 3.24
C ILE A 28 -4.79 12.14 2.04
N PHE A 29 -4.47 13.17 1.26
CA PHE A 29 -3.57 13.05 0.12
C PHE A 29 -2.16 12.58 0.53
N MET A 30 -1.67 13.06 1.68
CA MET A 30 -0.38 12.63 2.21
C MET A 30 -0.43 11.16 2.65
N VAL A 31 -1.56 10.69 3.19
CA VAL A 31 -1.77 9.28 3.54
C VAL A 31 -1.74 8.41 2.28
N GLU A 32 -2.37 8.84 1.19
CA GLU A 32 -2.34 8.13 -0.10
C GLU A 32 -0.90 8.03 -0.63
N VAL A 33 -0.15 9.12 -0.66
CA VAL A 33 1.26 9.11 -1.13
C VAL A 33 2.13 8.14 -0.31
N LEU A 34 2.00 8.17 1.02
CA LEU A 34 2.77 7.29 1.90
C LEU A 34 2.41 5.82 1.70
N THR A 35 1.11 5.51 1.58
CA THR A 35 0.63 4.14 1.42
C THR A 35 0.96 3.56 0.05
N THR A 36 0.89 4.35 -1.03
CA THR A 36 1.36 3.96 -2.37
C THR A 36 2.86 3.68 -2.38
N ARG A 37 3.68 4.54 -1.74
CA ARG A 37 5.12 4.30 -1.65
C ARG A 37 5.45 2.98 -0.94
N ASP A 38 4.76 2.69 0.15
CA ASP A 38 4.95 1.46 0.92
C ASP A 38 4.56 0.22 0.08
N ALA A 39 3.45 0.30 -0.66
CA ALA A 39 3.03 -0.75 -1.60
C ALA A 39 4.10 -1.04 -2.67
N LEU A 40 4.65 0.00 -3.30
CA LEU A 40 5.69 -0.12 -4.32
C LEU A 40 6.98 -0.71 -3.75
N PHE A 41 7.37 -0.31 -2.54
CA PHE A 41 8.55 -0.88 -1.88
C PHE A 41 8.35 -2.37 -1.59
N ARG A 42 7.14 -2.77 -1.21
CA ARG A 42 6.80 -4.18 -1.00
C ARG A 42 6.85 -4.97 -2.31
N LEU A 43 6.30 -4.44 -3.40
CA LEU A 43 6.38 -5.06 -4.74
C LEU A 43 7.83 -5.27 -5.17
N LYS A 44 8.68 -4.25 -4.99
CA LYS A 44 10.11 -4.35 -5.26
C LYS A 44 10.79 -5.44 -4.43
N SER A 45 10.43 -5.56 -3.15
CA SER A 45 10.98 -6.63 -2.28
C SER A 45 10.58 -8.04 -2.72
N LEU A 46 9.46 -8.15 -3.45
CA LEU A 46 8.95 -9.40 -4.02
C LEU A 46 9.50 -9.68 -5.42
N GLN A 47 10.40 -8.84 -5.94
CA GLN A 47 10.97 -8.96 -7.29
C GLN A 47 9.89 -8.95 -8.38
N VAL A 48 8.83 -8.17 -8.18
CA VAL A 48 7.81 -7.94 -9.21
C VAL A 48 8.31 -6.83 -10.12
N ASP A 49 8.82 -7.21 -11.30
CA ASP A 49 9.37 -6.28 -12.29
C ASP A 49 8.28 -5.61 -13.14
N ASP A 50 7.15 -6.28 -13.33
CA ASP A 50 5.98 -5.76 -14.07
C ASP A 50 4.90 -5.29 -13.09
N ILE A 51 4.74 -3.96 -12.96
CA ILE A 51 3.68 -3.32 -12.18
C ILE A 51 2.78 -2.59 -13.17
N VAL A 52 1.52 -3.04 -13.30
CA VAL A 52 0.47 -2.39 -14.11
C VAL A 52 -0.36 -1.47 -13.24
#